data_AF-A0A6I2Y1S7-F1
#
_entry.id   AF-A0A6I2Y1S7-F1
#
_cell.length_a   1.000
_cell.length_b   1.000
_cell.length_c   1.000
_cell.angle_alpha   90.00
_cell.angle_beta   90.00
_cell.angle_gamma   90.00
#
_symmetry.space_group_name_H-M   'P 1'
#
loop_
_entity.id
_entity.type
_entity.pdbx_description
1 polymer ?
#
loop_
_entity_poly.entity_id
_entity_poly.type
_entity_poly.pdbx_seq_one_letter_code
_entity_poly.pdbx_strand_id
1 'polypeptide(L)'
;MADLSGLAAALVDGSVEVIDLTSPLHSGTPILGLPPEFGQTATFQLELISEYDEKGPAWYWNNFHTGEHTGTHFDAPNHWITGKDLDDVSQVPAQRLIGPAVVIDTTAQVAANPDFCLDVSDIKEWEAANG
;
A
#
# COMPACT_ATOMS: atom_id res chain seq x y z
N MET A 1 -27.28 8.27 -8.30
CA MET A 1 -26.25 7.56 -9.10
C MET A 1 -24.96 8.35 -8.95
N ALA A 2 -23.81 7.67 -8.88
CA ALA A 2 -22.52 8.36 -8.89
C ALA A 2 -22.37 9.11 -10.22
N ASP A 3 -22.00 10.38 -10.17
CA ASP A 3 -21.76 11.22 -11.35
C ASP A 3 -20.34 10.96 -11.87
N LEU A 4 -20.18 9.86 -12.61
CA LEU A 4 -18.89 9.47 -13.18
C LEU A 4 -18.40 10.48 -14.22
N SER A 5 -19.30 11.14 -14.93
CA SER A 5 -18.96 12.18 -15.91
C SER A 5 -18.43 13.44 -15.22
N GLY A 6 -19.06 13.85 -14.12
CA GLY A 6 -18.58 14.95 -13.27
C GLY A 6 -17.21 14.65 -12.67
N LEU A 7 -17.00 13.45 -12.11
CA LEU A 7 -15.69 13.05 -11.59
C LEU A 7 -14.61 13.08 -12.67
N ALA A 8 -14.90 12.56 -13.87
CA ALA A 8 -13.95 12.56 -14.99
C ALA A 8 -13.58 13.99 -15.43
N ALA A 9 -14.54 14.91 -15.49
CA ALA A 9 -14.27 16.32 -15.79
C ALA A 9 -13.40 16.97 -14.71
N ALA A 10 -13.73 16.73 -13.43
CA ALA A 10 -13.02 17.29 -12.29
C ALA A 10 -11.56 16.81 -12.17
N LEU A 11 -11.28 15.56 -12.57
CA LEU A 11 -9.91 15.04 -12.66
C LEU A 11 -9.10 15.72 -13.77
N VAL A 12 -9.73 16.06 -14.90
CA VAL A 12 -9.07 16.70 -16.05
C VAL A 12 -8.80 18.18 -15.79
N ASP A 13 -9.75 18.88 -15.16
CA ASP A 13 -9.60 20.31 -14.84
C ASP A 13 -8.82 20.56 -13.54
N GLY A 14 -8.56 19.52 -12.74
CA GLY A 14 -7.75 19.57 -11.52
C GLY A 14 -8.51 19.98 -10.26
N SER A 15 -9.84 20.12 -10.31
CA SER A 15 -10.66 20.34 -9.12
C SER A 15 -10.76 19.11 -8.19
N VAL A 16 -10.48 17.92 -8.72
CA VAL A 16 -10.15 16.72 -7.95
C VAL A 16 -8.68 16.38 -8.17
N GLU A 17 -7.92 16.33 -7.08
CA GLU A 17 -6.51 15.94 -7.09
C GLU A 17 -6.35 14.44 -6.80
N VAL A 18 -5.42 13.80 -7.52
CA VAL A 18 -4.96 12.45 -7.21
C VAL A 18 -3.62 12.54 -6.51
N ILE A 19 -3.60 12.17 -5.23
CA ILE A 19 -2.39 12.18 -4.40
C ILE A 19 -1.82 10.76 -4.36
N ASP A 20 -0.56 10.61 -4.76
CA ASP A 20 0.14 9.32 -4.68
C ASP A 20 0.61 9.06 -3.23
N LEU A 21 0.23 7.90 -2.69
CA LEU A 21 0.61 7.43 -1.35
C LEU A 21 1.60 6.25 -1.40
N THR A 22 2.20 6.01 -2.57
CA THR A 22 3.08 4.87 -2.81
C THR A 22 4.53 5.22 -2.53
N SER A 23 5.22 4.41 -1.73
CA SER A 23 6.67 4.52 -1.57
C SER A 23 7.38 3.88 -2.76
N PRO A 24 8.41 4.53 -3.35
CA PRO A 24 9.20 3.94 -4.42
C PRO A 24 9.79 2.58 -4.01
N LEU A 25 9.67 1.60 -4.89
CA LEU A 25 10.14 0.24 -4.64
C LEU A 25 11.53 0.03 -5.24
N HIS A 26 12.49 -0.35 -4.41
CA HIS A 26 13.88 -0.56 -4.80
C HIS A 26 14.59 -1.54 -3.84
N SER A 27 15.81 -1.95 -4.17
CA SER A 27 16.59 -2.92 -3.38
C SER A 27 16.99 -2.45 -1.98
N GLY A 28 16.82 -1.16 -1.70
CA GLY A 28 17.02 -0.55 -0.40
C GLY A 28 15.73 -0.28 0.37
N THR A 29 14.57 -0.66 -0.17
CA THR A 29 13.29 -0.56 0.54
C THR A 29 13.37 -1.36 1.83
N PRO A 30 13.15 -0.75 3.01
CA PRO A 30 13.13 -1.49 4.26
C PRO A 30 12.07 -2.61 4.23
N ILE A 31 12.42 -3.77 4.76
CA ILE A 31 11.53 -4.94 4.84
C ILE A 31 11.33 -5.35 6.29
N LEU A 32 10.19 -5.98 6.59
CA LEU A 32 9.90 -6.55 7.90
C LEU A 32 10.91 -7.66 8.23
N GLY A 33 11.58 -7.52 9.38
CA GLY A 33 12.42 -8.58 9.94
C GLY A 33 11.67 -9.34 11.03
N LEU A 34 11.57 -10.66 10.90
CA LEU A 34 10.99 -11.53 11.91
C LEU A 34 12.10 -12.21 12.75
N PRO A 35 11.78 -12.78 13.92
CA PRO A 35 12.69 -13.69 14.61
C PRO A 35 13.29 -14.75 13.66
N PRO A 36 14.57 -15.11 13.82
CA PRO A 36 15.32 -15.89 12.83
C PRO A 36 14.78 -17.32 12.60
N GLU A 37 13.98 -17.85 13.52
CA GLU A 37 13.30 -19.13 13.39
C GLU A 37 12.14 -19.12 12.39
N PHE A 38 11.65 -17.94 11.99
CA PHE A 38 10.58 -17.78 11.01
C PHE A 38 11.11 -17.49 9.60
N GLY A 39 10.32 -17.85 8.59
CA GLY A 39 10.59 -17.49 7.20
C GLY A 39 10.62 -15.98 7.02
N GLN A 40 11.56 -15.50 6.22
CA GLN A 40 11.79 -14.06 6.00
C GLN A 40 11.30 -13.65 4.62
N THR A 41 10.72 -12.45 4.54
CA THR A 41 10.32 -11.82 3.27
C THR A 41 11.56 -11.54 2.42
N ALA A 42 11.47 -11.80 1.11
CA ALA A 42 12.55 -11.49 0.19
C ALA A 42 12.67 -9.99 -0.06
N THR A 43 13.90 -9.47 -0.13
CA THR A 43 14.17 -8.09 -0.56
C THR A 43 13.77 -7.92 -2.03
N PHE A 44 13.21 -6.76 -2.38
CA PHE A 44 12.91 -6.42 -3.77
C PHE A 44 14.19 -6.38 -4.62
N GLN A 45 14.16 -7.05 -5.77
CA GLN A 45 15.26 -7.10 -6.72
C GLN A 45 14.75 -6.98 -8.14
N LEU A 46 15.48 -6.24 -8.97
CA LEU A 46 15.33 -6.22 -10.42
C LEU A 46 16.44 -7.04 -11.06
N GLU A 47 16.07 -7.84 -12.05
CA GLU A 47 17.00 -8.56 -12.92
C GLU A 47 16.79 -8.06 -14.35
N LEU A 48 17.80 -7.37 -14.90
CA LEU A 48 17.74 -6.79 -16.23
C LEU A 48 17.66 -7.87 -17.31
N ILE A 49 16.62 -7.78 -18.16
CA ILE A 49 16.48 -8.67 -19.32
C ILE A 49 17.19 -8.05 -20.53
N SER A 50 16.86 -6.79 -20.86
CA SER A 50 17.49 -6.01 -21.91
C SER A 50 17.38 -4.51 -21.62
N GLU A 51 18.34 -3.74 -22.12
CA GLU A 51 18.30 -2.27 -22.10
C GLU A 51 18.81 -1.71 -23.43
N TYR A 52 17.96 -1.76 -24.46
CA TYR A 52 18.29 -1.24 -25.80
C TYR A 52 19.61 -1.81 -26.36
N ASP A 53 19.86 -3.07 -26.07
CA ASP A 53 21.11 -3.79 -26.33
C ASP A 53 20.88 -4.97 -27.29
N GLU A 54 21.87 -5.86 -27.44
CA GLU A 54 21.74 -7.05 -28.31
C GLU A 54 20.63 -8.01 -27.86
N LYS A 55 20.26 -8.01 -26.58
CA LYS A 55 19.17 -8.85 -26.04
C LYS A 55 17.78 -8.22 -26.26
N GLY A 56 17.72 -6.92 -26.51
CA GLY A 56 16.49 -6.20 -26.83
C GLY A 56 16.77 -4.84 -27.48
N PRO A 57 16.95 -4.78 -28.82
CA PRO A 57 17.47 -3.59 -29.50
C PRO A 57 16.59 -2.34 -29.41
N ALA A 58 15.33 -2.48 -29.01
CA ALA A 58 14.36 -1.38 -28.99
C ALA A 58 13.50 -1.33 -27.72
N TRP A 59 13.83 -2.10 -26.67
CA TRP A 59 13.04 -2.13 -25.43
C TRP A 59 13.87 -2.37 -24.17
N TYR A 60 13.38 -1.80 -23.07
CA TYR A 60 13.87 -1.99 -21.71
C TYR A 60 12.83 -2.68 -20.86
N TRP A 61 13.25 -3.66 -20.06
CA TRP A 61 12.43 -4.38 -19.10
C TRP A 61 13.26 -5.27 -18.17
N ASN A 62 12.67 -5.63 -17.04
CA ASN A 62 13.29 -6.46 -16.01
C ASN A 62 12.36 -7.58 -15.58
N ASN A 63 12.92 -8.71 -15.15
CA ASN A 63 12.24 -9.55 -14.16
C ASN A 63 12.34 -8.86 -12.80
N PHE A 64 11.47 -9.24 -11.87
CA PHE A 64 11.62 -8.82 -10.48
C PHE A 64 11.31 -9.97 -9.52
N HIS A 65 11.92 -9.88 -8.34
CA HIS A 65 11.70 -10.81 -7.23
C HIS A 65 11.40 -10.02 -5.96
N THR A 66 10.37 -10.41 -5.23
CA THR A 66 9.91 -9.73 -4.01
C THR A 66 9.01 -10.67 -3.21
N GLY A 67 8.84 -10.40 -1.91
CA GLY A 67 7.71 -10.98 -1.17
C GLY A 67 6.45 -10.11 -1.26
N GLU A 68 5.30 -10.70 -0.98
CA GLU A 68 3.98 -10.05 -1.05
C GLU A 68 3.86 -8.81 -0.13
N HIS A 69 4.57 -8.82 1.01
CA HIS A 69 4.54 -7.78 2.04
C HIS A 69 5.76 -6.85 1.96
N THR A 70 6.06 -6.32 0.77
CA THR A 70 7.22 -5.44 0.54
C THR A 70 6.78 -4.05 0.10
N GLY A 71 7.31 -3.00 0.74
CA GLY A 71 6.96 -1.60 0.42
C GLY A 71 5.48 -1.27 0.75
N THR A 72 4.89 -0.34 0.00
CA THR A 72 3.44 -0.09 0.06
C THR A 72 2.71 -1.30 -0.54
N HIS A 73 1.99 -2.06 0.29
CA HIS A 73 1.32 -3.32 -0.09
C HIS A 73 -0.09 -3.42 0.49
N PHE A 74 -0.78 -4.52 0.19
CA PHE A 74 -2.15 -4.81 0.63
C PHE A 74 -2.22 -6.18 1.30
N ASP A 75 -2.80 -6.25 2.50
CA ASP A 75 -2.99 -7.49 3.23
C ASP A 75 -4.39 -8.07 2.95
N ALA A 76 -4.44 -9.22 2.29
CA ALA A 76 -5.68 -9.97 2.08
C ALA A 76 -6.08 -10.76 3.35
N PRO A 77 -7.38 -11.08 3.54
CA PRO A 77 -7.87 -11.81 4.70
C PRO A 77 -7.12 -13.11 5.04
N ASN A 78 -6.72 -13.87 4.01
CA ASN A 78 -6.02 -15.14 4.17
C ASN A 78 -4.56 -15.02 4.65
N HIS A 79 -4.00 -13.80 4.71
CA HIS A 79 -2.65 -13.57 5.23
C HIS A 79 -2.49 -14.05 6.68
N TRP A 80 -3.57 -13.98 7.48
CA TRP A 80 -3.55 -14.40 8.88
C TRP A 80 -4.37 -15.67 9.12
N ILE A 81 -3.94 -16.48 10.10
CA ILE A 81 -4.55 -17.80 10.38
C ILE A 81 -6.05 -17.73 10.70
N THR A 82 -6.52 -16.63 11.29
CA THR A 82 -7.95 -16.43 11.60
C THR A 82 -8.80 -16.19 10.35
N GLY A 83 -8.18 -15.83 9.23
CA GLY A 83 -8.82 -15.63 7.93
C GLY A 83 -8.39 -16.66 6.87
N LYS A 84 -7.71 -17.74 7.26
CA LYS A 84 -7.07 -18.72 6.33
C LYS A 84 -7.99 -19.29 5.23
N ASP A 85 -9.29 -19.32 5.46
CA ASP A 85 -10.31 -19.87 4.54
C ASP A 85 -11.11 -18.75 3.83
N LEU A 86 -10.67 -17.50 3.93
CA LEU A 86 -11.26 -16.32 3.29
C LEU A 86 -10.47 -15.90 2.04
N ASP A 87 -10.89 -14.80 1.43
CA ASP A 87 -10.38 -14.29 0.15
C ASP A 87 -8.84 -14.12 0.16
N ASP A 88 -8.18 -14.63 -0.88
CA ASP A 88 -6.85 -14.17 -1.30
C ASP A 88 -6.95 -12.87 -2.14
N VAL A 89 -5.81 -12.24 -2.46
CA VAL A 89 -5.77 -10.97 -3.20
C VAL A 89 -6.49 -11.02 -4.57
N SER A 90 -6.56 -12.19 -5.21
CA SER A 90 -7.27 -12.37 -6.49
C SER A 90 -8.78 -12.49 -6.34
N GLN A 91 -9.27 -12.76 -5.12
CA GLN A 91 -10.67 -13.00 -4.80
C GLN A 91 -11.34 -11.81 -4.10
N VAL A 92 -10.56 -10.86 -3.55
CA VAL A 92 -11.10 -9.65 -2.93
C VAL A 92 -11.99 -8.90 -3.95
N PRO A 93 -13.27 -8.64 -3.64
CA PRO A 93 -14.15 -7.92 -4.55
C PRO A 93 -13.61 -6.52 -4.86
N ALA A 94 -13.57 -6.16 -6.14
CA ALA A 94 -13.03 -4.86 -6.58
C ALA A 94 -13.73 -3.66 -5.92
N GLN A 95 -14.99 -3.79 -5.53
CA GLN A 95 -15.75 -2.76 -4.82
C GLN A 95 -15.18 -2.46 -3.43
N ARG A 96 -14.37 -3.35 -2.84
CA ARG A 96 -13.67 -3.10 -1.57
C ARG A 96 -12.36 -2.32 -1.75
N LEU A 97 -11.88 -2.15 -2.98
CA LEU A 97 -10.63 -1.44 -3.29
C LEU A 97 -10.84 0.07 -3.47
N ILE A 98 -12.09 0.55 -3.43
CA ILE A 98 -12.45 1.96 -3.57
C ILE A 98 -13.43 2.30 -2.46
N GLY A 99 -13.06 3.26 -1.61
CA GLY A 99 -13.89 3.69 -0.50
C GLY A 99 -13.44 5.02 0.08
N PRO A 100 -14.28 5.63 0.94
CA PRO A 100 -13.86 6.77 1.73
C PRO A 100 -12.78 6.35 2.73
N ALA A 101 -11.90 7.28 3.06
CA ALA A 101 -10.90 7.14 4.11
C ALA A 101 -10.95 8.36 5.02
N VAL A 102 -10.50 8.18 6.27
CA VAL A 102 -10.30 9.26 7.23
C VAL A 102 -8.83 9.29 7.64
N VAL A 103 -8.33 10.46 8.01
CA VAL A 103 -6.96 10.64 8.49
C VAL A 103 -7.02 11.10 9.95
N ILE A 104 -6.56 10.22 10.84
CA ILE A 104 -6.34 10.55 12.25
C ILE A 104 -4.88 10.94 12.41
N ASP A 105 -4.63 12.25 12.58
CA ASP A 105 -3.27 12.76 12.74
C ASP A 105 -2.76 12.57 14.18
N THR A 106 -1.80 11.66 14.34
CA THR A 106 -1.11 11.38 15.61
C THR A 106 0.38 11.72 15.54
N THR A 107 0.79 12.57 14.60
CA THR A 107 2.21 12.85 14.34
C THR A 107 2.94 13.45 15.56
N ALA A 108 2.27 14.32 16.32
CA ALA A 108 2.85 14.92 17.52
C ALA A 108 3.04 13.90 18.67
N GLN A 109 2.10 12.98 18.83
CA GLN A 109 2.13 11.93 19.85
C GLN A 109 3.25 10.93 19.55
N VAL A 110 3.35 10.50 18.29
CA VAL A 110 4.41 9.58 17.82
C VAL A 110 5.79 10.23 17.90
N ALA A 111 5.90 11.53 17.60
CA ALA A 111 7.17 12.26 17.74
C ALA A 111 7.65 12.33 19.20
N ALA A 112 6.73 12.35 20.17
CA ALA A 112 7.05 12.32 21.60
C ALA A 112 7.28 10.89 22.14
N ASN A 113 6.58 9.90 21.57
CA ASN A 113 6.68 8.50 21.92
C ASN A 113 6.59 7.61 20.66
N PRO A 114 7.69 7.01 20.19
CA PRO A 114 7.66 6.16 19.00
C PRO A 114 6.81 4.89 19.19
N ASP A 115 6.51 4.51 20.44
CA ASP A 115 5.63 3.40 20.80
C ASP A 115 4.20 3.88 21.14
N PHE A 116 3.77 5.04 20.63
CA PHE A 116 2.40 5.51 20.82
C PHE A 116 1.40 4.52 20.20
N CYS A 117 0.45 4.07 21.02
CA CYS A 117 -0.64 3.19 20.59
C CYS A 117 -1.94 3.98 20.53
N LEU A 118 -2.57 4.02 19.36
CA LEU A 118 -3.91 4.58 19.19
C LEU A 118 -4.93 3.78 20.01
N ASP A 119 -5.72 4.46 20.83
CA ASP A 119 -6.80 3.87 21.63
C ASP A 119 -8.18 4.36 21.14
N VAL A 120 -9.24 3.70 21.60
CA VAL A 120 -10.64 4.05 21.40
C VAL A 120 -10.94 5.47 21.88
N SER A 121 -10.28 5.97 22.92
CA SER A 121 -10.45 7.36 23.37
C SER A 121 -9.99 8.36 22.31
N ASP A 122 -8.84 8.13 21.68
CA ASP A 122 -8.31 9.00 20.63
C ASP A 122 -9.25 9.05 19.43
N ILE A 123 -9.81 7.89 19.06
CA ILE A 123 -10.79 7.78 17.97
C ILE A 123 -12.05 8.59 18.32
N LYS A 124 -12.59 8.46 19.53
CA LYS A 124 -13.78 9.21 19.96
C LYS A 124 -13.54 10.71 20.01
N GLU A 125 -12.35 11.13 20.42
CA GLU A 125 -11.95 12.55 20.39
C GLU A 125 -11.87 13.07 18.95
N TRP A 126 -11.32 12.27 18.03
CA TRP A 126 -11.29 12.59 16.61
C TRP A 126 -12.71 12.66 16.02
N GLU A 127 -13.59 11.70 16.30
CA GLU A 127 -15.00 11.68 15.88
C GLU A 127 -15.73 12.93 16.40
N ALA A 128 -15.55 13.27 17.68
CA ALA A 128 -16.18 14.47 18.26
C ALA A 128 -15.75 15.78 17.56
N ALA A 129 -14.55 15.82 16.98
CA ALA A 129 -14.02 16.97 16.26
C ALA A 129 -14.34 16.97 14.75
N ASN A 130 -14.53 15.80 14.12
CA ASN A 130 -14.58 15.65 12.66
C ASN A 130 -15.88 15.04 12.11
N GLY A 131 -16.74 14.48 12.97
CA GLY A 131 -18.02 13.87 12.60
C GLY A 131 -18.12 12.40 12.96
#